data_AF-A0A9P4LBC0-F1
#
_entry.id   AF-A0A9P4LBC0-F1
#
_cell.length_a   1.000
_cell.length_b   1.000
_cell.length_c   1.000
_cell.angle_alpha   90.00
_cell.angle_beta   90.00
_cell.angle_gamma   90.00
#
_symmetry.space_group_name_H-M   'P 1'
#
loop_
_entity.id
_entity.type
_entity.pdbx_description
1 polymer ?
#
loop_
_entity_poly.entity_id
_entity_poly.type
_entity_poly.pdbx_seq_one_letter_code
_entity_poly.pdbx_strand_id
1 'polypeptide(L)'
;HLEVLLKRKLSGIPSHHVPDLQLSDIISQTPRALLLHNIPPDIQLAFLLRNRALIDQHSGKPIKAEDKQSLDITRAIWYYRLDAVHQFQRYHDTARWNIALYTALLSLPLDTTPPASPTYPSSPANTRSKDTYIPPAARRFMTLYLAAVLEHHHHTPNTTTFTAREAFIKVWKSGIWDVFEVHSSGQKKLLKNEMKRLTREWELELDRAMGSMERAEYQARIARFVGSLFPGRKDQGLVLPAYLGKVTPSLSPEVQMGGDVDVDTVLVVKEEGEASNELLEALCVPLDEQSRQKHTEFQETTVVTDIRYAIGAVNKMHPRDMLLMLMRLFP
;
A
#
# COMPACT_ATOMS: atom_id res chain seq x y z
N HIS A 1 12.70 31.58 1.09
CA HIS A 1 13.20 30.60 0.09
C HIS A 1 13.08 29.16 0.58
N LEU A 2 13.72 28.78 1.69
CA LEU A 2 13.72 27.39 2.20
C LEU A 2 12.33 26.82 2.51
N GLU A 3 11.41 27.62 3.04
CA GLU A 3 10.04 27.17 3.32
C GLU A 3 9.28 26.78 2.04
N VAL A 4 9.45 27.54 0.97
CA VAL A 4 8.85 27.24 -0.35
C VAL A 4 9.46 25.96 -0.91
N LEU A 5 10.78 25.78 -0.75
CA LEU A 5 11.47 24.57 -1.17
C LEU A 5 10.98 23.34 -0.40
N LEU A 6 10.79 23.45 0.92
CA LEU A 6 10.24 22.38 1.76
C LEU A 6 8.84 21.98 1.29
N LYS A 7 7.95 22.96 1.12
CA LYS A 7 6.59 22.74 0.60
C LYS A 7 6.61 22.05 -0.76
N ARG A 8 7.51 22.46 -1.67
CA ARG A 8 7.67 21.84 -2.99
C ARG A 8 8.19 20.40 -2.89
N LYS A 9 9.19 20.12 -2.04
CA LYS A 9 9.75 18.77 -1.86
C LYS A 9 8.78 17.78 -1.20
N LEU A 10 7.91 18.28 -0.33
CA LEU A 10 6.84 17.48 0.30
C LEU A 10 5.59 17.33 -0.59
N SER A 11 5.54 18.01 -1.74
CA SER A 11 4.37 17.94 -2.62
C SER A 11 4.11 16.52 -3.14
N GLY A 12 2.83 16.18 -3.29
CA GLY A 12 2.38 14.85 -3.71
C GLY A 12 2.28 13.82 -2.59
N ILE A 13 2.85 14.08 -1.41
CA ILE A 13 2.66 13.22 -0.23
C ILE A 13 1.26 13.49 0.35
N PRO A 14 0.47 12.45 0.68
CA PRO A 14 -0.81 12.65 1.35
C PRO A 14 -0.63 13.38 2.70
N SER A 15 -1.44 14.41 2.96
CA SER A 15 -1.30 15.29 4.15
C SER A 15 -1.43 14.58 5.51
N HIS A 16 -2.03 13.39 5.54
CA HIS A 16 -2.16 12.58 6.76
C HIS A 16 -1.03 11.55 6.92
N HIS A 17 -0.10 11.49 5.97
CA HIS A 17 0.96 10.47 5.94
C HIS A 17 2.27 10.96 6.56
N VAL A 18 2.59 12.24 6.37
CA VAL A 18 3.69 12.94 7.04
C VAL A 18 3.06 14.05 7.89
N PRO A 19 3.56 14.31 9.12
CA PRO A 19 3.07 15.43 9.94
C PRO A 19 3.19 16.75 9.18
N ASP A 20 2.40 17.75 9.58
CA ASP A 20 2.56 19.11 9.04
C ASP A 20 3.88 19.69 9.51
N LEU A 21 4.90 19.62 8.65
CA LEU A 21 6.28 20.00 8.95
C LEU A 21 6.53 21.45 8.56
N GLN A 22 7.01 22.23 9.53
CA GLN A 22 7.45 23.59 9.30
C GLN A 22 8.97 23.66 9.12
N LEU A 23 9.46 24.79 8.60
CA LEU A 23 10.90 25.00 8.48
C LEU A 23 11.61 24.98 9.85
N SER A 24 10.93 25.45 10.91
CA SER A 24 11.42 25.37 12.28
C SER A 24 11.62 23.92 12.75
N ASP A 25 10.78 22.97 12.32
CA ASP A 25 10.93 21.56 12.62
C ASP A 25 12.23 20.98 12.02
N ILE A 26 12.60 21.45 10.82
CA ILE A 26 13.84 21.07 10.14
C ILE A 26 15.06 21.70 10.82
N ILE A 27 15.00 23.00 11.13
CA ILE A 27 16.11 23.74 11.75
C ILE A 27 16.38 23.20 13.16
N SER A 28 15.33 23.03 13.95
CA SER A 28 15.41 22.55 15.34
C SER A 28 15.45 21.02 15.45
N GLN A 29 15.43 20.29 14.33
CA GLN A 29 15.44 18.83 14.27
C GLN A 29 14.43 18.19 15.22
N THR A 30 13.18 18.65 15.17
CA THR A 30 12.15 18.17 16.09
C THR A 30 11.88 16.67 15.86
N PRO A 31 11.43 15.89 16.87
CA PRO A 31 11.19 14.45 16.72
C PRO A 31 10.28 14.10 15.53
N ARG A 32 9.31 14.96 15.22
CA ARG A 32 8.41 14.79 14.06
C ARG A 32 9.11 14.87 12.70
N ALA A 33 10.24 15.57 12.61
CA ALA A 33 11.05 15.67 11.40
C ALA A 33 12.13 14.57 11.32
N LEU A 34 12.65 14.16 12.48
CA LEU A 34 13.71 13.15 12.58
C LEU A 34 13.20 11.71 12.44
N LEU A 35 12.03 11.41 13.01
CA LEU A 35 11.52 10.04 13.09
C LEU A 35 10.09 9.94 12.61
N LEU A 36 9.93 9.42 11.40
CA LEU A 36 8.64 9.00 10.87
C LEU A 36 8.48 7.50 11.11
N HIS A 37 7.68 7.11 12.11
CA HIS A 37 7.52 5.71 12.53
C HIS A 37 7.09 4.76 11.40
N ASN A 38 6.34 5.25 10.42
CA ASN A 38 5.87 4.44 9.29
C ASN A 38 6.86 4.35 8.12
N ILE A 39 8.06 4.92 8.26
CA ILE A 39 9.12 4.96 7.24
C ILE A 39 10.37 4.23 7.78
N PRO A 40 11.04 3.39 6.98
CA PRO A 40 12.29 2.76 7.38
C PRO A 40 13.39 3.78 7.77
N PRO A 41 14.26 3.47 8.75
CA PRO A 41 15.29 4.41 9.24
C PRO A 41 16.26 4.93 8.18
N ASP A 42 16.54 4.14 7.15
CA ASP A 42 17.51 4.43 6.10
C ASP A 42 16.95 5.32 4.97
N ILE A 43 15.63 5.44 4.88
CA ILE A 43 14.94 6.29 3.89
C ILE A 43 14.05 7.35 4.56
N GLN A 44 14.45 7.84 5.75
CA GLN A 44 13.79 8.92 6.47
C GLN A 44 13.76 10.24 5.69
N LEU A 45 13.19 11.28 6.29
CA LEU A 45 12.92 12.56 5.62
C LEU A 45 14.16 13.16 4.94
N ALA A 46 15.34 13.06 5.55
CA ALA A 46 16.60 13.51 4.93
C ALA A 46 16.85 12.83 3.58
N PHE A 47 16.68 11.50 3.49
CA PHE A 47 16.82 10.76 2.24
C PHE A 47 15.84 11.27 1.18
N LEU A 48 14.55 11.42 1.54
CA LEU A 48 13.53 11.92 0.62
C LEU A 48 13.89 13.32 0.10
N LEU A 49 14.23 14.25 0.98
CA LEU A 49 14.55 15.63 0.62
C LEU A 49 15.76 15.66 -0.32
N ARG A 50 16.82 14.92 0.01
CA ARG A 50 18.06 14.83 -0.79
C ARG A 50 17.80 14.27 -2.18
N ASN A 51 16.97 13.24 -2.29
CA ASN A 51 16.73 12.50 -3.53
C ASN A 51 15.48 12.95 -4.31
N ARG A 52 14.83 14.04 -3.91
CA ARG A 52 13.56 14.45 -4.50
C ARG A 52 13.64 14.73 -6.01
N ALA A 53 14.73 15.31 -6.49
CA ALA A 53 14.94 15.55 -7.92
C ALA A 53 14.96 14.23 -8.74
N LEU A 54 15.65 13.20 -8.24
CA LEU A 54 15.71 11.88 -8.86
C LEU A 54 14.35 11.18 -8.87
N ILE A 55 13.56 11.34 -7.81
CA ILE A 55 12.19 10.84 -7.74
C ILE A 55 11.29 11.55 -8.77
N ASP A 56 11.39 12.87 -8.86
CA ASP A 56 10.56 13.70 -9.75
C ASP A 56 10.93 13.53 -11.23
N GLN A 57 12.15 13.08 -11.56
CA GLN A 57 12.56 12.71 -12.92
C GLN A 57 11.58 11.70 -13.56
N HIS A 58 10.99 10.84 -12.74
CA HIS A 58 9.98 9.85 -13.16
C HIS A 58 8.58 10.18 -12.62
N SER A 59 8.31 11.45 -12.35
CA SER A 59 7.02 11.95 -11.84
C SER A 59 6.56 11.25 -10.56
N GLY A 60 7.52 10.86 -9.69
CA GLY A 60 7.22 10.13 -8.45
C GLY A 60 6.77 8.69 -8.66
N LYS A 61 6.90 8.12 -9.87
CA LYS A 61 6.51 6.74 -10.16
C LYS A 61 7.65 5.76 -9.96
N PRO A 62 7.38 4.59 -9.38
CA PRO A 62 8.40 3.57 -9.27
C PRO A 62 8.62 2.92 -10.64
N ILE A 63 9.86 2.56 -10.92
CA ILE A 63 10.28 1.87 -12.15
C ILE A 63 10.81 0.50 -11.76
N LYS A 64 10.55 -0.54 -12.54
CA LYS A 64 11.01 -1.91 -12.21
C LYS A 64 12.44 -2.23 -12.65
N ALA A 65 13.00 -1.41 -13.54
CA ALA A 65 14.39 -1.52 -13.99
C ALA A 65 15.35 -1.02 -12.89
N GLU A 66 16.23 -1.90 -12.40
CA GLU A 66 17.17 -1.61 -11.30
C GLU A 66 18.33 -0.70 -11.74
N ASP A 67 18.75 -0.81 -13.00
CA ASP A 67 19.71 0.06 -13.66
C ASP A 67 19.21 1.51 -13.83
N LYS A 68 17.89 1.71 -13.88
CA LYS A 68 17.27 3.04 -14.07
C LYS A 68 16.87 3.72 -12.77
N GLN A 69 16.44 2.96 -11.78
CA GLN A 69 16.00 3.48 -10.50
C GLN A 69 16.48 2.53 -9.40
N SER A 70 17.24 3.03 -8.43
CA SER A 70 17.68 2.18 -7.33
C SER A 70 16.51 1.67 -6.49
N LEU A 71 16.71 0.56 -5.79
CA LEU A 71 15.71 0.00 -4.89
C LEU A 71 15.30 1.02 -3.81
N ASP A 72 16.22 1.84 -3.29
CA ASP A 72 15.91 2.81 -2.23
C ASP A 72 14.99 3.94 -2.71
N ILE A 73 15.17 4.41 -3.96
CA ILE A 73 14.24 5.36 -4.58
C ILE A 73 12.85 4.73 -4.75
N THR A 74 12.80 3.48 -5.23
CA THR A 74 11.55 2.72 -5.31
C THR A 74 10.91 2.60 -3.91
N ARG A 75 11.66 2.22 -2.88
CA ARG A 75 11.17 2.13 -1.50
C ARG A 75 10.62 3.47 -1.03
N ALA A 76 11.35 4.57 -1.21
CA ALA A 76 10.88 5.91 -0.84
C ALA A 76 9.54 6.25 -1.51
N ILE A 77 9.35 5.93 -2.80
CA ILE A 77 8.09 6.16 -3.51
C ILE A 77 6.92 5.38 -2.87
N TRP A 78 7.12 4.09 -2.54
CA TRP A 78 6.11 3.26 -1.88
C TRP A 78 5.79 3.75 -0.46
N TYR A 79 6.82 4.01 0.34
CA TYR A 79 6.66 4.39 1.75
C TYR A 79 6.10 5.79 1.92
N TYR A 80 6.49 6.76 1.09
CA TYR A 80 5.92 8.12 1.09
C TYR A 80 4.62 8.24 0.29
N ARG A 81 4.16 7.16 -0.36
CA ARG A 81 2.91 7.11 -1.13
C ARG A 81 2.86 8.18 -2.23
N LEU A 82 3.99 8.40 -2.89
CA LEU A 82 4.11 9.41 -3.95
C LEU A 82 3.35 9.01 -5.22
N ASP A 83 3.14 7.72 -5.41
CA ASP A 83 2.31 7.18 -6.47
C ASP A 83 1.04 6.52 -5.90
N ALA A 84 -0.10 6.87 -6.50
CA ALA A 84 -1.41 6.45 -6.05
C ALA A 84 -1.66 4.94 -6.25
N VAL A 85 -0.99 4.31 -7.22
CA VAL A 85 -1.10 2.88 -7.53
C VAL A 85 -0.22 2.06 -6.58
N HIS A 86 1.00 2.54 -6.32
CA HIS A 86 2.04 1.82 -5.61
C HIS A 86 2.10 2.20 -4.13
N GLN A 87 1.09 1.78 -3.36
CA GLN A 87 1.02 1.98 -1.92
C GLN A 87 0.29 0.83 -1.20
N PHE A 88 0.44 0.79 0.13
CA PHE A 88 -0.18 -0.23 1.00
C PHE A 88 -1.41 0.29 1.78
N GLN A 89 -1.80 1.56 1.58
CA GLN A 89 -2.93 2.15 2.28
C GLN A 89 -4.26 1.64 1.70
N ARG A 90 -4.95 0.76 2.44
CA ARG A 90 -6.20 0.14 1.99
C ARG A 90 -7.27 1.16 1.58
N TYR A 91 -7.31 2.32 2.23
CA TYR A 91 -8.34 3.32 1.98
C TYR A 91 -8.22 4.00 0.60
N HIS A 92 -7.11 3.80 -0.10
CA HIS A 92 -6.97 4.24 -1.47
C HIS A 92 -7.65 3.25 -2.43
N ASP A 93 -8.44 3.74 -3.39
CA ASP A 93 -9.26 2.91 -4.29
C ASP A 93 -8.45 1.81 -4.98
N THR A 94 -7.27 2.14 -5.52
CA THR A 94 -6.40 1.16 -6.21
C THR A 94 -5.93 0.04 -5.30
N ALA A 95 -5.50 0.35 -4.07
CA ALA A 95 -5.06 -0.65 -3.11
C ALA A 95 -6.24 -1.54 -2.70
N ARG A 96 -7.40 -0.93 -2.43
CA ARG A 96 -8.66 -1.63 -2.12
C ARG A 96 -9.06 -2.63 -3.20
N TRP A 97 -8.98 -2.24 -4.47
CA TRP A 97 -9.27 -3.14 -5.57
C TRP A 97 -8.24 -4.27 -5.67
N ASN A 98 -6.94 -3.98 -5.57
CA ASN A 98 -5.90 -5.00 -5.59
C ASN A 98 -6.07 -6.02 -4.46
N ILE A 99 -6.38 -5.57 -3.23
CA ILE A 99 -6.67 -6.45 -2.10
C ILE A 99 -7.83 -7.40 -2.42
N ALA A 100 -8.96 -6.87 -2.92
CA ALA A 100 -10.12 -7.69 -3.25
C ALA A 100 -9.84 -8.66 -4.41
N LEU A 101 -9.17 -8.20 -5.47
CA LEU A 101 -8.80 -9.01 -6.64
C LEU A 101 -7.89 -10.16 -6.23
N TYR A 102 -6.83 -9.88 -5.47
CA TYR A 102 -5.89 -10.90 -5.03
C TYR A 102 -6.50 -11.88 -4.05
N THR A 103 -7.32 -11.41 -3.11
CA THR A 103 -8.02 -12.29 -2.18
C THR A 103 -8.98 -13.22 -2.94
N ALA A 104 -9.77 -12.68 -3.88
CA ALA A 104 -10.66 -13.51 -4.70
C ALA A 104 -9.90 -14.52 -5.57
N LEU A 105 -8.83 -14.10 -6.25
CA LEU A 105 -8.02 -14.96 -7.10
C LEU A 105 -7.33 -16.08 -6.30
N LEU A 106 -6.84 -15.79 -5.10
CA LEU A 106 -6.20 -16.78 -4.23
C LEU A 106 -7.20 -17.79 -3.66
N SER A 107 -8.48 -17.42 -3.53
CA SER A 107 -9.58 -18.28 -3.07
C SER A 107 -10.12 -19.23 -4.14
N LEU A 108 -9.77 -19.04 -5.41
CA LEU A 108 -10.14 -19.99 -6.44
C LEU A 108 -9.55 -21.37 -6.13
N PRO A 109 -10.28 -22.47 -6.47
CA PRO A 109 -9.74 -23.81 -6.36
C PRO A 109 -8.37 -23.91 -7.05
N LEU A 110 -7.44 -24.60 -6.39
CA LEU A 110 -6.15 -24.91 -6.99
C LEU A 110 -6.35 -25.94 -8.09
N ASP A 111 -6.44 -25.49 -9.34
CA ASP A 111 -6.28 -26.39 -10.47
C ASP A 111 -4.80 -26.82 -10.53
N THR A 112 -4.54 -28.03 -10.04
CA THR A 112 -3.19 -28.60 -9.90
C THR A 112 -2.58 -29.02 -11.22
N THR A 113 -3.34 -29.01 -12.31
CA THR A 113 -2.86 -29.46 -13.62
C THR A 113 -2.45 -28.25 -14.47
N PRO A 114 -1.15 -27.96 -14.63
CA PRO A 114 -0.74 -27.00 -15.64
C PRO A 114 -1.24 -27.48 -17.01
N PRO A 115 -1.72 -26.59 -17.89
CA PRO A 115 -2.17 -26.98 -19.21
C PRO A 115 -1.02 -27.70 -19.93
N ALA A 116 -1.28 -28.93 -20.37
CA ALA A 116 -0.29 -29.76 -21.05
C ALA A 116 0.16 -29.05 -22.33
N SER A 117 1.35 -28.45 -22.28
CA SER A 117 2.06 -27.75 -23.35
C SER A 117 1.48 -26.39 -23.79
N PRO A 118 2.34 -25.38 -24.02
CA PRO A 118 1.97 -24.14 -24.69
C PRO A 118 1.89 -24.41 -26.20
N THR A 119 0.87 -25.13 -26.66
CA THR A 119 0.59 -25.20 -28.09
C THR A 119 0.16 -23.81 -28.54
N TYR A 120 1.02 -23.12 -29.27
CA TYR A 120 0.76 -21.80 -29.84
C TYR A 120 -0.62 -21.79 -30.53
N PRO A 121 -1.56 -20.93 -30.11
CA PRO A 121 -2.90 -20.92 -30.66
C PRO A 121 -2.87 -20.26 -32.04
N SER A 122 -2.90 -21.08 -33.09
CA SER A 122 -3.05 -20.65 -34.49
C SER A 122 -4.51 -20.46 -34.91
N SER A 123 -5.47 -20.30 -33.97
CA SER A 123 -6.88 -20.10 -34.34
C SER A 123 -7.62 -19.11 -33.42
N PRO A 124 -8.25 -18.04 -33.96
CA PRO A 124 -8.75 -16.90 -33.19
C PRO A 124 -10.23 -16.99 -32.73
N ALA A 125 -10.87 -18.16 -32.72
CA ALA A 125 -12.30 -18.23 -32.39
C ALA A 125 -12.64 -19.33 -31.36
N ASN A 126 -13.16 -18.91 -30.20
CA ASN A 126 -13.93 -19.71 -29.24
C ASN A 126 -13.22 -20.68 -28.26
N THR A 127 -12.19 -20.24 -27.52
CA THR A 127 -11.82 -20.92 -26.25
C THR A 127 -12.32 -20.13 -25.04
N ARG A 128 -13.58 -20.36 -24.64
CA ARG A 128 -14.26 -19.67 -23.53
C ARG A 128 -14.08 -20.31 -22.14
N SER A 129 -13.25 -21.34 -21.98
CA SER A 129 -12.97 -21.91 -20.64
C SER A 129 -11.56 -22.50 -20.54
N LYS A 130 -10.52 -21.71 -20.84
CA LYS A 130 -9.21 -22.06 -20.30
C LYS A 130 -9.26 -21.80 -18.80
N ASP A 131 -9.47 -22.87 -18.04
CA ASP A 131 -9.30 -22.91 -16.60
C ASP A 131 -8.02 -22.15 -16.24
N THR A 132 -8.21 -21.10 -15.45
CA THR A 132 -7.28 -19.99 -15.40
C THR A 132 -6.25 -20.30 -14.33
N TYR A 133 -5.33 -21.16 -14.72
CA TYR A 133 -4.14 -21.48 -13.95
C TYR A 133 -3.41 -20.19 -13.53
N ILE A 134 -3.28 -19.96 -12.23
CA ILE A 134 -2.47 -18.88 -11.66
C ILE A 134 -1.11 -19.49 -11.29
N PRO A 135 0.00 -19.06 -11.92
CA PRO A 135 1.32 -19.61 -11.62
C PRO A 135 1.70 -19.45 -10.14
N PRO A 136 2.45 -20.39 -9.55
CA PRO A 136 2.92 -20.29 -8.16
C PRO A 136 3.64 -18.97 -7.85
N ALA A 137 4.43 -18.44 -8.79
CA ALA A 137 5.11 -17.16 -8.64
C ALA A 137 4.13 -15.97 -8.53
N ALA A 138 3.03 -15.98 -9.30
CA ALA A 138 1.98 -14.97 -9.21
C ALA A 138 1.21 -15.09 -7.89
N ARG A 139 0.94 -16.32 -7.41
CA ARG A 139 0.34 -16.54 -6.09
C ARG A 139 1.23 -15.98 -4.98
N ARG A 140 2.54 -16.26 -5.02
CA ARG A 140 3.52 -15.70 -4.07
C ARG A 140 3.53 -14.17 -4.11
N PHE A 141 3.50 -13.57 -5.29
CA PHE A 141 3.42 -12.12 -5.45
C PHE A 141 2.17 -11.53 -4.78
N MET A 142 1.00 -12.11 -5.04
CA MET A 142 -0.26 -11.70 -4.40
C MET A 142 -0.22 -11.86 -2.88
N THR A 143 0.28 -12.99 -2.37
CA THR A 143 0.43 -13.24 -0.92
C THR A 143 1.35 -12.23 -0.26
N LEU A 144 2.50 -11.91 -0.88
CA LEU A 144 3.43 -10.90 -0.37
C LEU A 144 2.79 -9.50 -0.34
N TYR A 145 1.98 -9.14 -1.34
CA TYR A 145 1.26 -7.87 -1.33
C TYR A 145 0.27 -7.79 -0.16
N LEU A 146 -0.53 -8.85 0.05
CA LEU A 146 -1.48 -8.90 1.16
C LEU A 146 -0.78 -8.87 2.52
N ALA A 147 0.37 -9.53 2.66
CA ALA A 147 1.22 -9.47 3.85
C ALA A 147 1.74 -8.05 4.12
N ALA A 148 2.20 -7.35 3.07
CA ALA A 148 2.68 -5.98 3.16
C ALA A 148 1.56 -5.01 3.58
N VAL A 149 0.34 -5.19 3.07
CA VAL A 149 -0.83 -4.42 3.50
C VAL A 149 -1.17 -4.71 4.97
N LEU A 150 -1.15 -5.98 5.40
CA LEU A 150 -1.39 -6.34 6.80
C LEU A 150 -0.38 -5.69 7.74
N GLU A 151 0.91 -5.78 7.43
CA GLU A 151 1.97 -5.13 8.21
C GLU A 151 1.76 -3.61 8.30
N HIS A 152 1.34 -2.98 7.20
CA HIS A 152 1.09 -1.54 7.16
C HIS A 152 -0.02 -1.09 8.13
N HIS A 153 -1.14 -1.82 8.20
CA HIS A 153 -2.28 -1.42 9.05
C HIS A 153 -2.15 -1.91 10.51
N HIS A 154 -1.35 -2.94 10.77
CA HIS A 154 -1.08 -3.44 12.13
C HIS A 154 0.09 -2.78 12.84
N HIS A 155 0.71 -1.79 12.20
CA HIS A 155 1.85 -1.12 12.78
C HIS A 155 1.44 -0.45 14.10
N THR A 156 1.79 -1.09 15.22
CA THR A 156 1.82 -0.45 16.52
C THR A 156 2.97 0.55 16.50
N PRO A 157 2.81 1.76 17.07
CA PRO A 157 3.84 2.81 17.04
C PRO A 157 5.23 2.36 17.52
N ASN A 158 5.29 1.27 18.29
CA ASN A 158 6.49 0.71 18.92
C ASN A 158 7.09 -0.49 18.16
N THR A 159 6.50 -0.91 17.02
CA THR A 159 6.92 -2.12 16.30
C THR A 159 7.39 -1.73 14.90
N THR A 160 8.64 -1.28 14.80
CA THR A 160 9.30 -0.84 13.54
C THR A 160 9.64 -2.00 12.59
N THR A 161 8.75 -2.99 12.44
CA THR A 161 8.95 -4.07 11.47
C THR A 161 8.47 -3.62 10.08
N PHE A 162 9.39 -3.71 9.12
CA PHE A 162 9.17 -3.40 7.70
C PHE A 162 9.31 -4.65 6.81
N THR A 163 9.43 -5.83 7.42
CA THR A 163 9.83 -7.08 6.77
C THR A 163 8.94 -7.46 5.60
N ALA A 164 7.61 -7.43 5.77
CA ALA A 164 6.66 -7.84 4.74
C ALA A 164 6.61 -6.82 3.59
N ARG A 165 6.58 -5.52 3.91
CA ARG A 165 6.63 -4.44 2.89
C ARG A 165 7.93 -4.48 2.10
N GLU A 166 9.07 -4.63 2.76
CA GLU A 166 10.39 -4.77 2.12
C GLU A 166 10.46 -6.02 1.23
N ALA A 167 9.97 -7.17 1.72
CA ALA A 167 9.94 -8.40 0.95
C ALA A 167 9.08 -8.25 -0.31
N PHE A 168 7.92 -7.60 -0.21
CA PHE A 168 7.08 -7.33 -1.36
C PHE A 168 7.76 -6.38 -2.35
N ILE A 169 8.31 -5.24 -1.91
CA ILE A 169 8.96 -4.26 -2.80
C ILE A 169 10.13 -4.90 -3.55
N LYS A 170 10.93 -5.74 -2.88
CA LYS A 170 12.02 -6.49 -3.52
C LYS A 170 11.53 -7.44 -4.62
N VAL A 171 10.46 -8.19 -4.35
CA VAL A 171 9.86 -9.09 -5.36
C VAL A 171 9.16 -8.32 -6.47
N TRP A 172 8.53 -7.18 -6.17
CA TRP A 172 7.95 -6.30 -7.17
C TRP A 172 9.04 -5.72 -8.08
N LYS A 173 10.15 -5.23 -7.51
CA LYS A 173 11.24 -4.62 -8.28
C LYS A 173 11.90 -5.63 -9.22
N SER A 174 12.24 -6.82 -8.71
CA SER A 174 12.99 -7.84 -9.46
C SER A 174 12.12 -8.76 -10.34
N GLY A 175 10.80 -8.79 -10.11
CA GLY A 175 9.88 -9.72 -10.77
C GLY A 175 9.13 -9.11 -11.96
N ILE A 176 8.55 -9.97 -12.80
CA ILE A 176 7.72 -9.56 -13.95
C ILE A 176 6.31 -9.09 -13.57
N TRP A 177 5.88 -9.39 -12.33
CA TRP A 177 4.50 -9.18 -11.89
C TRP A 177 4.27 -7.77 -11.39
N ASP A 178 3.21 -7.12 -11.88
CA ASP A 178 2.80 -5.81 -11.43
C ASP A 178 1.45 -5.82 -10.70
N VAL A 179 1.19 -4.74 -9.98
CA VAL A 179 -0.13 -4.49 -9.39
C VAL A 179 -1.12 -4.10 -10.48
N PHE A 180 -2.41 -4.33 -10.23
CA PHE A 180 -3.44 -3.94 -11.18
C PHE A 180 -3.59 -2.42 -11.22
N GLU A 181 -3.38 -1.84 -12.40
CA GLU A 181 -3.78 -0.47 -12.72
C GLU A 181 -5.15 -0.46 -13.39
N VAL A 182 -6.17 0.01 -12.66
CA VAL A 182 -7.54 0.08 -13.20
C VAL A 182 -7.77 1.45 -13.82
N HIS A 183 -7.60 1.54 -15.13
CA HIS A 183 -7.73 2.82 -15.84
C HIS A 183 -9.16 3.11 -16.33
N SER A 184 -9.87 2.11 -16.86
CA SER A 184 -11.14 2.37 -17.54
C SER A 184 -12.28 2.68 -16.57
N SER A 185 -13.09 3.69 -16.90
CA SER A 185 -14.26 4.08 -16.11
C SER A 185 -15.25 2.93 -15.91
N GLY A 186 -15.37 2.04 -16.90
CA GLY A 186 -16.20 0.83 -16.81
C GLY A 186 -15.72 -0.14 -15.74
N GLN A 187 -14.42 -0.48 -15.73
CA GLN A 187 -13.84 -1.35 -14.69
C GLN A 187 -13.97 -0.71 -13.30
N LYS A 188 -13.69 0.60 -13.18
CA LYS A 188 -13.86 1.34 -11.92
C LYS A 188 -15.29 1.25 -11.41
N LYS A 189 -16.28 1.44 -12.28
CA LYS A 189 -17.71 1.35 -11.92
C LYS A 189 -18.09 -0.05 -11.46
N LEU A 190 -17.65 -1.10 -12.18
CA LEU A 190 -17.88 -2.49 -11.80
C LEU A 190 -17.27 -2.79 -10.42
N LEU A 191 -15.99 -2.50 -10.24
CA LEU A 191 -15.31 -2.72 -8.96
C LEU A 191 -15.94 -1.93 -7.82
N LYS A 192 -16.37 -0.68 -8.04
CA LYS A 192 -17.09 0.10 -7.02
C LYS A 192 -18.40 -0.56 -6.61
N ASN A 193 -19.15 -1.13 -7.54
CA ASN A 193 -20.39 -1.86 -7.25
C ASN A 193 -20.09 -3.14 -6.46
N GLU A 194 -19.09 -3.90 -6.88
CA GLU A 194 -18.67 -5.12 -6.19
C GLU A 194 -18.15 -4.83 -4.79
N MET A 195 -17.39 -3.75 -4.59
CA MET A 195 -16.93 -3.36 -3.26
C MET A 195 -18.11 -3.03 -2.34
N LYS A 196 -19.18 -2.39 -2.83
CA LYS A 196 -20.40 -2.14 -2.03
C LYS A 196 -21.11 -3.43 -1.63
N ARG A 197 -21.20 -4.39 -2.55
CA ARG A 197 -21.77 -5.72 -2.28
C ARG A 197 -20.92 -6.44 -1.23
N LEU A 198 -19.62 -6.56 -1.48
CA LEU A 198 -18.68 -7.24 -0.60
C LEU A 198 -18.63 -6.62 0.78
N THR A 199 -18.72 -5.29 0.94
CA THR A 199 -18.78 -4.67 2.28
C THR A 199 -19.92 -5.27 3.12
N ARG A 200 -21.13 -5.36 2.56
CA ARG A 200 -22.29 -5.92 3.27
C ARG A 200 -22.13 -7.40 3.57
N GLU A 201 -21.62 -8.16 2.60
CA GLU A 201 -21.40 -9.59 2.80
C GLU A 201 -20.28 -9.88 3.82
N TRP A 202 -19.22 -9.07 3.84
CA TRP A 202 -18.17 -9.15 4.84
C TRP A 202 -18.71 -8.89 6.24
N GLU A 203 -19.52 -7.84 6.43
CA GLU A 203 -20.12 -7.55 7.74
C GLU A 203 -20.95 -8.73 8.26
N LEU A 204 -21.77 -9.34 7.39
CA LEU A 204 -22.57 -10.53 7.75
C LEU A 204 -21.70 -11.75 8.07
N GLU A 205 -20.64 -11.98 7.30
CA GLU A 205 -19.74 -13.11 7.54
C GLU A 205 -18.93 -12.93 8.83
N LEU A 206 -18.52 -11.71 9.15
CA LEU A 206 -17.85 -11.41 10.42
C LEU A 206 -18.79 -11.60 11.62
N ASP A 207 -20.08 -11.23 11.52
CA ASP A 207 -21.07 -11.52 12.56
C ASP A 207 -21.25 -13.02 12.78
N ARG A 208 -21.30 -13.81 11.69
CA ARG A 208 -21.35 -15.28 11.78
C ARG A 208 -20.09 -15.85 12.44
N ALA A 209 -18.92 -15.38 12.02
CA ALA A 209 -17.65 -15.82 12.59
C ALA A 209 -17.59 -15.54 14.09
N MET A 210 -17.97 -14.33 14.53
CA MET A 210 -18.07 -13.96 15.95
C MET A 210 -19.06 -14.82 16.73
N GLY A 211 -20.20 -15.19 16.12
CA GLY A 211 -21.19 -16.05 16.76
C GLY A 211 -20.79 -17.53 16.83
N SER A 212 -19.88 -17.97 15.95
CA SER A 212 -19.45 -19.38 15.84
C SER A 212 -18.13 -19.70 16.53
N MET A 213 -17.29 -18.70 16.79
CA MET A 213 -15.96 -18.86 17.38
C MET A 213 -15.91 -18.24 18.77
N GLU A 214 -15.04 -18.78 19.63
CA GLU A 214 -14.73 -18.11 20.88
C GLU A 214 -14.04 -16.76 20.62
N ARG A 215 -14.26 -15.78 21.50
CA ARG A 215 -13.71 -14.42 21.35
C ARG A 215 -12.19 -14.42 21.18
N ALA A 216 -11.48 -15.27 21.94
CA ALA A 216 -10.02 -15.37 21.85
C ALA A 216 -9.56 -15.93 20.49
N GLU A 217 -10.24 -16.95 19.97
CA GLU A 217 -9.97 -17.52 18.65
C GLU A 217 -10.24 -16.49 17.54
N TYR A 218 -11.38 -15.79 17.61
CA TYR A 218 -11.71 -14.74 16.65
C TYR A 218 -10.65 -13.64 16.61
N GLN A 219 -10.21 -13.16 17.78
CA GLN A 219 -9.17 -12.14 17.88
C GLN A 219 -7.84 -12.62 17.30
N ALA A 220 -7.44 -13.85 17.61
CA ALA A 220 -6.21 -14.42 17.09
C ALA A 220 -6.24 -14.61 15.58
N ARG A 221 -7.35 -15.12 15.03
CA ARG A 221 -7.40 -15.62 13.64
C ARG A 221 -8.02 -14.64 12.65
N ILE A 222 -8.96 -13.79 13.07
CA ILE A 222 -9.79 -12.98 12.15
C ILE A 222 -9.61 -11.49 12.37
N ALA A 223 -9.55 -11.00 13.61
CA ALA A 223 -9.55 -9.55 13.89
C ALA A 223 -8.39 -8.82 13.18
N ARG A 224 -7.25 -9.49 13.01
CA ARG A 224 -6.10 -9.00 12.23
C ARG A 224 -6.43 -8.70 10.75
N PHE A 225 -7.48 -9.24 10.16
CA PHE A 225 -7.82 -8.89 8.78
C PHE A 225 -8.83 -7.74 8.69
N VAL A 226 -9.58 -7.51 9.78
CA VAL A 226 -10.65 -6.52 9.89
C VAL A 226 -10.04 -5.12 9.94
N GLY A 227 -10.32 -4.31 8.93
CA GLY A 227 -9.68 -3.01 8.80
C GLY A 227 -8.26 -3.07 8.26
N SER A 228 -7.80 -4.19 7.75
CA SER A 228 -6.52 -4.25 7.03
C SER A 228 -6.77 -4.67 5.59
N LEU A 229 -7.42 -5.81 5.42
CA LEU A 229 -7.74 -6.37 4.10
C LEU A 229 -9.20 -6.18 3.71
N PHE A 230 -10.12 -6.23 4.66
CA PHE A 230 -11.55 -6.06 4.39
C PHE A 230 -12.22 -5.11 5.40
N PRO A 231 -13.35 -4.50 5.02
CA PRO A 231 -14.10 -3.64 5.93
C PRO A 231 -14.71 -4.45 7.08
N GLY A 232 -15.02 -3.75 8.17
CA GLY A 232 -15.78 -4.29 9.29
C GLY A 232 -16.17 -3.16 10.25
N ARG A 233 -16.98 -3.50 11.25
CA ARG A 233 -17.49 -2.58 12.28
C ARG A 233 -16.60 -2.58 13.52
N LYS A 234 -16.76 -1.56 14.39
CA LYS A 234 -15.97 -1.41 15.63
C LYS A 234 -16.12 -2.61 16.58
N ASP A 235 -17.31 -3.14 16.70
CA ASP A 235 -17.65 -4.33 17.49
C ASP A 235 -17.10 -5.63 16.89
N GLN A 236 -16.77 -5.64 15.60
CA GLN A 236 -16.20 -6.78 14.88
C GLN A 236 -14.67 -6.87 14.98
N GLY A 237 -14.05 -6.13 15.90
CA GLY A 237 -12.60 -6.11 16.06
C GLY A 237 -11.88 -5.16 15.12
N LEU A 238 -12.58 -4.20 14.50
CA LEU A 238 -11.93 -3.11 13.78
C LEU A 238 -11.09 -2.28 14.76
N VAL A 239 -9.78 -2.50 14.74
CA VAL A 239 -8.81 -1.62 15.39
C VAL A 239 -8.53 -0.47 14.44
N LEU A 240 -9.05 0.72 14.75
CA LEU A 240 -8.66 1.91 14.02
C LEU A 240 -7.23 2.29 14.44
N PRO A 241 -6.29 2.43 13.50
CA PRO A 241 -4.95 2.90 13.81
C PRO A 241 -5.00 4.25 14.53
N ALA A 242 -4.19 4.42 15.57
CA ALA A 242 -4.17 5.64 16.39
C ALA A 242 -3.87 6.90 15.55
N TYR A 243 -3.13 6.77 14.44
CA TYR A 243 -2.81 7.87 13.53
C TYR A 243 -4.01 8.33 12.68
N LEU A 244 -5.10 7.56 12.60
CA LEU A 244 -6.36 7.97 11.95
C LEU A 244 -7.28 8.76 12.90
N GLY A 245 -6.70 9.41 13.92
CA GLY A 245 -7.38 10.14 14.99
C GLY A 245 -8.71 10.76 14.56
N LYS A 246 -9.80 10.34 15.24
CA LYS A 246 -11.17 10.89 15.14
C LYS A 246 -11.65 11.32 13.74
N VAL A 247 -11.25 10.67 12.64
CA VAL A 247 -11.94 10.84 11.36
C VAL A 247 -13.19 9.95 11.39
N THR A 248 -14.29 10.51 11.88
CA THR A 248 -15.63 9.95 11.62
C THR A 248 -15.78 9.78 10.10
N PRO A 249 -16.36 8.67 9.60
CA PRO A 249 -16.63 8.51 8.18
C PRO A 249 -17.80 9.42 7.81
N SER A 250 -17.51 10.72 7.63
CA SER A 250 -18.44 11.70 7.10
C SER A 250 -18.28 11.72 5.59
N LEU A 251 -19.33 11.30 4.89
CA LEU A 251 -19.59 11.74 3.52
C LEU A 251 -19.62 13.29 3.56
N SER A 252 -18.70 13.94 2.86
CA SER A 252 -18.44 15.40 2.91
C SER A 252 -19.70 16.28 2.66
N PRO A 253 -19.70 17.60 2.96
CA PRO A 253 -18.61 18.47 3.45
C PRO A 253 -18.95 19.39 4.66
N GLU A 254 -17.93 20.13 5.13
CA GLU A 254 -17.90 21.37 5.97
C GLU A 254 -17.35 21.32 7.43
N VAL A 255 -16.21 22.03 7.59
CA VAL A 255 -15.76 22.95 8.67
C VAL A 255 -15.44 22.45 10.10
N GLN A 256 -14.15 22.62 10.45
CA GLN A 256 -13.45 22.97 11.71
C GLN A 256 -13.88 22.38 13.07
N MET A 257 -12.91 21.83 13.81
CA MET A 257 -12.34 22.47 15.03
C MET A 257 -11.22 21.64 15.65
N GLY A 258 -10.34 22.34 16.38
CA GLY A 258 -9.04 21.87 16.86
C GLY A 258 -9.08 21.01 18.13
N GLY A 259 -7.92 20.42 18.41
CA GLY A 259 -7.66 19.63 19.60
C GLY A 259 -6.17 19.36 19.70
N ASP A 260 -5.50 20.13 20.55
CA ASP A 260 -4.12 19.93 20.96
C ASP A 260 -3.94 18.54 21.58
N VAL A 261 -2.90 17.82 21.16
CA VAL A 261 -2.46 16.59 21.82
C VAL A 261 -1.00 16.79 22.20
N ASP A 262 -0.82 16.94 23.50
CA ASP A 262 0.46 17.09 24.18
C ASP A 262 1.19 15.73 24.16
N VAL A 263 2.27 15.62 23.39
CA VAL A 263 3.14 14.43 23.37
C VAL A 263 4.54 14.88 23.73
N ASP A 264 4.74 15.06 25.03
CA ASP A 264 6.03 15.36 25.61
C ASP A 264 6.74 14.03 25.91
N THR A 265 7.61 13.60 25.01
CA THR A 265 8.59 12.54 25.27
C THR A 265 9.95 13.07 24.86
N VAL A 266 10.57 13.77 25.81
CA VAL A 266 11.89 14.38 25.71
C VAL A 266 12.94 13.27 25.62
N LEU A 267 13.41 12.98 24.41
CA LEU A 267 14.66 12.27 24.19
C LEU A 267 15.80 13.26 24.39
N VAL A 268 16.55 13.08 25.48
CA VAL A 268 17.76 13.84 25.80
C VAL A 268 18.85 13.45 24.80
N VAL A 269 19.07 14.30 23.80
CA VAL A 269 20.20 14.21 22.87
C VAL A 269 21.42 14.81 23.56
N LYS A 270 22.49 14.01 23.69
CA LYS A 270 23.80 14.47 24.15
C LYS A 270 24.40 15.42 23.11
N GLU A 271 24.79 16.62 23.54
CA GLU A 271 25.57 17.57 22.77
C GLU A 271 27.03 17.10 22.66
N GLU A 272 27.42 16.55 21.51
CA GLU A 272 28.83 16.39 21.14
C GLU A 272 29.02 16.79 19.67
N GLY A 273 29.73 17.91 19.45
CA GLY A 273 30.14 18.43 18.14
C GLY A 273 29.05 19.20 17.40
N GLU A 274 29.44 20.17 16.56
CA GLU A 274 28.55 20.80 15.57
C GLU A 274 28.09 19.72 14.57
N ALA A 275 27.16 18.87 14.99
CA ALA A 275 26.54 17.87 14.14
C ALA A 275 25.81 18.65 13.05
N SER A 276 26.33 18.55 11.83
CA SER A 276 25.75 19.26 10.71
C SER A 276 24.29 18.85 10.55
N ASN A 277 23.40 19.83 10.36
CA ASN A 277 21.97 19.57 10.28
C ASN A 277 21.67 18.87 8.95
N GLU A 278 21.68 17.53 8.97
CA GLU A 278 21.52 16.70 7.78
C GLU A 278 20.20 17.01 7.05
N LEU A 279 19.12 17.28 7.77
CA LEU A 279 17.82 17.63 7.18
C LEU A 279 17.89 18.96 6.43
N LEU A 280 18.57 19.96 6.99
CA LEU A 280 18.77 21.25 6.35
C LEU A 280 19.65 21.13 5.10
N GLU A 281 20.74 20.35 5.17
CA GLU A 281 21.58 20.05 4.01
C GLU A 281 20.79 19.35 2.89
N ALA A 282 20.00 18.32 3.25
CA ALA A 282 19.14 17.60 2.33
C ALA A 282 18.05 18.50 1.71
N LEU A 283 17.48 19.41 2.50
CA LEU A 283 16.53 20.40 2.01
C LEU A 283 17.15 21.28 0.93
N CYS A 284 18.40 21.73 1.13
CA CYS A 284 19.13 22.62 0.23
C CYS A 284 19.53 21.98 -1.11
N VAL A 285 19.48 20.65 -1.27
CA VAL A 285 19.74 20.01 -2.57
C VAL A 285 18.76 20.55 -3.63
N PRO A 286 19.23 21.08 -4.77
CA PRO A 286 18.36 21.68 -5.77
C PRO A 286 17.31 20.69 -6.31
N LEU A 287 16.14 21.24 -6.66
CA LEU A 287 15.17 20.53 -7.51
C LEU A 287 15.44 20.93 -8.95
N ASP A 288 15.67 19.96 -9.83
CA ASP A 288 15.78 20.25 -11.25
C ASP A 288 14.44 20.76 -11.79
N GLU A 289 14.40 22.01 -12.27
CA GLU A 289 13.17 22.60 -12.80
C GLU A 289 12.84 22.12 -14.22
N GLN A 290 13.81 21.49 -14.90
CA GLN A 290 13.77 21.31 -16.36
C GLN A 290 13.60 19.85 -16.83
N SER A 291 13.72 18.85 -15.97
CA SER A 291 13.81 17.45 -16.40
C SER A 291 12.52 16.65 -16.30
N ARG A 292 11.35 17.24 -16.64
CA ARG A 292 10.16 16.43 -17.00
C ARG A 292 10.36 15.82 -18.39
N GLN A 293 11.44 15.05 -18.57
CA GLN A 293 11.61 14.23 -19.74
C GLN A 293 10.55 13.12 -19.66
N LYS A 294 9.69 13.06 -20.68
CA LYS A 294 8.72 11.96 -20.87
C LYS A 294 9.48 10.70 -21.30
N HIS A 295 10.34 10.15 -20.46
CA HIS A 295 10.90 8.83 -20.70
C HIS A 295 9.78 7.80 -20.49
N THR A 296 9.20 7.36 -21.60
CA THR A 296 8.24 6.25 -21.64
C THR A 296 8.94 5.02 -22.20
N GLU A 297 10.01 4.61 -21.53
CA GLU A 297 10.54 3.25 -21.73
C GLU A 297 9.79 2.32 -20.78
N PHE A 298 8.72 1.74 -21.29
CA PHE A 298 7.96 0.72 -20.58
C PHE A 298 8.78 -0.57 -20.60
N GLN A 299 9.22 -1.01 -19.42
CA GLN A 299 9.59 -2.40 -19.24
C GLN A 299 8.32 -3.25 -19.45
N GLU A 300 8.45 -4.42 -20.06
CA GLU A 300 7.33 -5.33 -20.26
C GLU A 300 6.93 -5.91 -18.90
N THR A 301 5.98 -5.26 -18.23
CA THR A 301 5.39 -5.73 -16.97
C THR A 301 4.09 -6.47 -17.27
N THR A 302 3.77 -7.46 -16.44
CA THR A 302 2.56 -8.25 -16.61
C THR A 302 1.78 -8.25 -15.30
N VAL A 303 0.46 -8.10 -15.38
CA VAL A 303 -0.40 -8.36 -14.23
C VAL A 303 -0.60 -9.87 -14.07
N VAL A 304 -0.93 -10.30 -12.85
CA VAL A 304 -1.06 -11.73 -12.51
C VAL A 304 -2.08 -12.52 -13.37
N THR A 305 -3.06 -11.83 -13.97
CA THR A 305 -4.04 -12.37 -14.95
C THR A 305 -4.78 -11.21 -15.64
N ASP A 306 -5.62 -11.49 -16.63
CA ASP A 306 -6.48 -10.46 -17.28
C ASP A 306 -7.42 -9.84 -16.23
N ILE A 307 -7.50 -8.50 -16.20
CA ILE A 307 -8.31 -7.76 -15.23
C ILE A 307 -9.81 -8.13 -15.28
N ARG A 308 -10.36 -8.51 -16.44
CA ARG A 308 -11.75 -8.97 -16.56
C ARG A 308 -11.94 -10.31 -15.86
N TYR A 309 -10.93 -11.19 -15.95
CA TYR A 309 -10.94 -12.45 -15.22
C TYR A 309 -10.86 -12.20 -13.71
N ALA A 310 -9.97 -11.32 -13.27
CA ALA A 310 -9.83 -10.97 -11.86
C ALA A 310 -11.12 -10.35 -11.28
N ILE A 311 -11.77 -9.44 -12.01
CA ILE A 311 -13.11 -8.92 -11.64
C ILE A 311 -14.14 -10.07 -11.61
N GLY A 312 -14.10 -10.97 -12.59
CA GLY A 312 -14.95 -12.16 -12.60
C GLY A 312 -14.76 -13.05 -11.37
N ALA A 313 -13.55 -13.18 -10.86
CA ALA A 313 -13.26 -13.88 -9.61
C ALA A 313 -13.89 -13.17 -8.41
N VAL A 314 -13.75 -11.84 -8.30
CA VAL A 314 -14.38 -11.02 -7.25
C VAL A 314 -15.90 -11.19 -7.24
N ASN A 315 -16.53 -11.25 -8.42
CA ASN A 315 -17.98 -11.45 -8.54
C ASN A 315 -18.44 -12.83 -8.06
N LYS A 316 -17.61 -13.87 -8.23
CA LYS A 316 -17.96 -15.26 -7.93
C LYS A 316 -17.66 -15.67 -6.50
N MET A 317 -16.66 -15.06 -5.87
CA MET A 317 -16.18 -15.47 -4.56
C MET A 317 -17.02 -14.88 -3.43
N HIS A 318 -17.30 -15.71 -2.42
CA HIS A 318 -17.95 -15.29 -1.19
C HIS A 318 -16.92 -14.91 -0.12
N PRO A 319 -17.25 -13.96 0.79
CA PRO A 319 -16.38 -13.61 1.92
C PRO A 319 -15.96 -14.81 2.77
N ARG A 320 -16.81 -15.83 2.92
CA ARG A 320 -16.47 -17.06 3.64
C ARG A 320 -15.24 -17.76 3.04
N ASP A 321 -15.21 -17.92 1.72
CA ASP A 321 -14.11 -18.60 1.01
C ASP A 321 -12.83 -17.75 1.04
N MET A 322 -13.00 -16.42 0.90
CA MET A 322 -11.93 -15.44 1.08
C MET A 322 -11.32 -15.51 2.49
N LEU A 323 -12.14 -15.53 3.52
CA LEU A 323 -11.71 -15.57 4.91
C LEU A 323 -10.97 -16.87 5.22
N LEU A 324 -11.52 -18.02 4.82
CA LEU A 324 -10.87 -19.32 5.01
C LEU A 324 -9.51 -19.39 4.31
N MET A 325 -9.40 -18.81 3.11
CA MET A 325 -8.13 -18.70 2.40
C MET A 325 -7.13 -17.83 3.17
N LEU A 326 -7.54 -16.65 3.65
CA LEU A 326 -6.67 -15.75 4.41
C LEU A 326 -6.18 -16.38 5.73
N MET A 327 -7.06 -17.08 6.45
CA MET A 327 -6.71 -17.81 7.67
C MET A 327 -5.72 -18.95 7.41
N ARG A 328 -5.71 -19.54 6.21
CA ARG A 328 -4.73 -20.56 5.82
C ARG A 328 -3.39 -19.96 5.41
N LEU A 329 -3.41 -18.80 4.74
CA LEU A 329 -2.18 -18.12 4.31
C LEU A 329 -1.45 -17.43 5.45
N PHE A 330 -2.17 -16.93 6.45
CA PHE A 330 -1.64 -16.16 7.58
C PHE A 330 -2.12 -16.80 8.90
N PRO A 331 -1.50 -17.93 9.30
CA PRO A 331 -1.91 -18.67 10.51
C PRO A 331 -1.81 -17.84 11.80
#